data_AF-A0A4Y3WSZ1-F1
#
_entry.id   AF-A0A4Y3WSZ1-F1
#
_cell.length_a   1.000
_cell.length_b   1.000
_cell.length_c   1.000
_cell.angle_alpha   90.00
_cell.angle_beta   90.00
_cell.angle_gamma   90.00
#
_symmetry.space_group_name_H-M   'P 1'
#
loop_
_entity.id
_entity.type
_entity.pdbx_description
1 polymer ?
#
loop_
_entity_poly.entity_id
_entity_poly.type
_entity_poly.pdbx_seq_one_letter_code
_entity_poly.pdbx_strand_id
1 'polypeptide(L)'
;MAVTWAAAAAAHVVVGLDGTGAGAAFAFTLAVVGAVGAAALLVRPRPELLVAAAVAGVVGVGAFALPLIVSVLGVGGPVADPVDPWGIGAFLVDALTVRLAVFTLRRAERSRPR
;
A
#
# COMPACT_ATOMS: atom_id res chain seq x y z
N MET A 1 -11.86 2.10 4.73
CA MET A 1 -10.43 2.19 5.09
C MET A 1 -9.92 0.94 5.77
N ALA A 2 -10.47 0.51 6.92
CA ALA A 2 -9.94 -0.68 7.60
C ALA A 2 -9.89 -1.92 6.69
N VAL A 3 -10.95 -2.16 5.91
CA VAL A 3 -11.01 -3.26 4.92
C VAL A 3 -9.92 -3.16 3.86
N THR A 4 -9.64 -1.96 3.31
CA THR A 4 -8.63 -1.80 2.26
C THR A 4 -7.22 -1.97 2.82
N TRP A 5 -6.96 -1.56 4.06
CA TRP A 5 -5.70 -1.83 4.74
C TRP A 5 -5.51 -3.31 5.05
N ALA A 6 -6.57 -4.02 5.47
CA ALA A 6 -6.52 -5.47 5.70
C ALA A 6 -6.27 -6.23 4.38
N ALA A 7 -6.91 -5.80 3.29
CA ALA A 7 -6.67 -6.36 1.96
C ALA A 7 -5.23 -6.10 1.48
N ALA A 8 -4.70 -4.89 1.69
CA ALA A 8 -3.30 -4.57 1.37
C ALA A 8 -2.35 -5.46 2.19
N ALA A 9 -2.62 -5.63 3.48
CA ALA A 9 -1.83 -6.49 4.34
C ALA A 9 -1.80 -7.93 3.84
N ALA A 10 -2.95 -8.50 3.50
CA ALA A 10 -3.04 -9.85 2.96
C ALA A 10 -2.28 -10.01 1.64
N ALA A 11 -2.43 -9.07 0.71
CA ALA A 11 -1.71 -9.09 -0.56
C ALA A 11 -0.19 -9.05 -0.34
N HIS A 12 0.30 -8.16 0.53
CA HIS A 12 1.72 -8.04 0.86
C HIS A 12 2.27 -9.25 1.63
N VAL A 13 1.45 -9.98 2.40
CA VAL A 13 1.85 -11.28 2.96
C VAL A 13 2.11 -12.29 1.86
N VAL A 14 1.20 -12.41 0.89
CA VAL A 14 1.37 -13.37 -0.21
C VAL A 14 2.60 -13.03 -1.05
N VAL A 15 2.77 -11.76 -1.42
CA VAL A 15 3.98 -11.27 -2.11
C VAL A 15 5.26 -11.56 -1.32
N GLY A 16 5.22 -11.40 0.01
CA GLY A 16 6.35 -11.72 0.89
C GLY A 16 6.69 -13.21 0.94
N LEU A 17 5.67 -14.09 0.89
CA LEU A 17 5.82 -15.55 0.90
C LEU A 17 6.40 -16.07 -0.43
N ASP A 18 6.04 -15.44 -1.55
CA ASP A 18 6.55 -15.79 -2.89
C ASP A 18 7.94 -15.17 -3.17
N GLY A 19 8.33 -14.17 -2.40
CA GLY A 19 9.59 -13.45 -2.55
C GLY A 19 10.76 -14.04 -1.77
N THR A 20 11.95 -13.48 -1.98
CA THR A 20 13.16 -13.75 -1.17
C THR A 20 13.93 -12.46 -0.85
N GLY A 21 14.83 -12.53 0.13
CA GLY A 21 15.75 -11.44 0.47
C GLY A 21 15.07 -10.13 0.87
N ALA A 22 15.63 -8.99 0.43
CA ALA A 22 15.16 -7.66 0.81
C ALA A 22 13.75 -7.35 0.29
N GLY A 23 13.36 -7.89 -0.87
CA GLY A 23 12.01 -7.71 -1.43
C GLY A 23 10.94 -8.36 -0.55
N ALA A 24 11.16 -9.59 -0.10
CA ALA A 24 10.27 -10.28 0.84
C ALA A 24 10.18 -9.54 2.18
N ALA A 25 11.31 -9.12 2.75
CA ALA A 25 11.33 -8.37 4.01
C ALA A 25 10.55 -7.05 3.91
N PHE A 26 10.67 -6.36 2.78
CA PHE A 26 9.92 -5.13 2.52
C PHE A 26 8.41 -5.40 2.38
N ALA A 27 8.01 -6.44 1.64
CA ALA A 27 6.60 -6.84 1.54
C ALA A 27 6.01 -7.19 2.91
N PHE A 28 6.71 -7.98 3.74
CA PHE A 28 6.25 -8.24 5.12
C PHE A 28 6.16 -6.98 5.98
N THR A 29 7.05 -6.01 5.78
CA THR A 29 6.99 -4.72 6.48
C THR A 29 5.71 -3.97 6.10
N LEU A 30 5.38 -3.90 4.80
CA LEU A 30 4.12 -3.31 4.34
C LEU A 30 2.91 -4.07 4.85
N ALA A 31 2.99 -5.40 4.95
CA ALA A 31 1.92 -6.21 5.54
C ALA A 31 1.67 -5.86 7.01
N VAL A 32 2.73 -5.71 7.81
CA VAL A 32 2.62 -5.30 9.22
C VAL A 32 2.02 -3.90 9.33
N VAL A 33 2.48 -2.95 8.51
CA VAL A 33 1.90 -1.59 8.47
C VAL A 33 0.42 -1.66 8.13
N GLY A 34 0.05 -2.42 7.09
CA GLY A 34 -1.32 -2.70 6.68
C GLY A 34 -2.19 -3.22 7.82
N ALA A 35 -1.72 -4.26 8.53
CA ALA A 35 -2.43 -4.87 9.64
C ALA A 35 -2.60 -3.92 10.84
N VAL A 36 -1.52 -3.22 11.22
CA VAL A 36 -1.53 -2.26 12.33
C VAL A 36 -2.48 -1.10 12.05
N GLY A 37 -2.46 -0.53 10.84
CA GLY A 37 -3.38 0.55 10.52
C GLY A 37 -4.83 0.11 10.35
N ALA A 38 -5.07 -1.11 9.85
CA ALA A 38 -6.42 -1.70 9.87
C ALA A 38 -6.95 -1.79 11.31
N ALA A 39 -6.14 -2.34 12.23
CA ALA A 39 -6.48 -2.42 13.66
C ALA A 39 -6.69 -1.02 14.29
N ALA A 40 -5.80 -0.07 14.01
CA ALA A 40 -5.91 1.29 14.52
C ALA A 40 -7.21 1.98 14.08
N LEU A 41 -7.62 1.79 12.81
CA LEU A 41 -8.86 2.32 12.27
C LEU A 41 -10.12 1.68 12.88
N LEU A 42 -10.04 0.41 13.30
CA LEU A 42 -11.12 -0.27 14.02
C LEU A 42 -11.25 0.21 15.47
N VAL A 43 -10.13 0.54 16.12
CA VAL A 43 -10.13 1.01 17.51
C VAL A 43 -10.56 2.47 17.60
N ARG A 44 -9.89 3.37 16.86
CA ARG A 44 -10.16 4.82 16.88
C ARG A 44 -9.84 5.46 15.53
N PRO A 45 -10.85 5.73 14.68
CA PRO A 45 -10.63 6.44 13.43
C PRO A 45 -10.24 7.89 13.73
N ARG A 46 -9.01 8.27 13.39
CA ARG A 46 -8.50 9.64 13.50
C ARG A 46 -8.05 10.16 12.13
N PRO A 47 -8.14 11.48 11.86
CA PRO A 47 -7.76 12.05 10.56
C PRO A 47 -6.28 11.83 10.23
N GLU A 48 -5.40 11.76 11.23
CA GLU A 48 -3.97 11.49 11.04
C GLU A 48 -3.74 10.08 10.45
N LEU A 49 -4.62 9.12 10.76
CA LEU A 49 -4.55 7.77 10.18
C LEU A 49 -4.88 7.77 8.68
N LEU A 50 -5.65 8.75 8.19
CA LEU A 50 -5.91 8.91 6.76
C LEU A 50 -4.67 9.44 6.04
N VAL A 51 -3.91 10.35 6.67
CA VAL A 51 -2.62 10.79 6.10
C VAL A 51 -1.64 9.63 6.08
N ALA A 52 -1.55 8.87 7.18
CA ALA A 52 -0.74 7.65 7.22
C ALA A 52 -1.16 6.64 6.14
N ALA A 53 -2.47 6.50 5.87
CA ALA A 53 -2.99 5.65 4.80
C ALA A 53 -2.52 6.09 3.42
N ALA A 54 -2.59 7.39 3.15
CA ALA A 54 -2.13 7.93 1.88
C ALA A 54 -0.62 7.71 1.70
N VAL A 55 0.18 7.95 2.73
CA VAL A 55 1.64 7.73 2.67
C VAL A 55 1.98 6.25 2.50
N ALA A 56 1.40 5.37 3.31
CA ALA A 56 1.63 3.93 3.22
C ALA A 56 1.23 3.36 1.85
N GLY A 57 0.06 3.77 1.32
CA GLY A 57 -0.38 3.39 -0.01
C GLY A 57 0.53 3.92 -1.12
N VAL A 58 1.08 5.13 -1.01
CA VAL A 58 2.06 5.65 -1.99
C VAL A 58 3.35 4.83 -1.95
N VAL A 59 3.82 4.46 -0.75
CA VAL A 59 5.01 3.61 -0.59
C VAL A 59 4.77 2.23 -1.22
N GLY A 60 3.61 1.62 -0.98
CA GLY A 60 3.24 0.34 -1.57
C GLY A 60 3.09 0.39 -3.11
N VAL A 61 2.50 1.46 -3.65
CA VAL A 61 2.49 1.73 -5.10
C VAL A 61 3.92 1.83 -5.65
N GLY A 62 4.80 2.56 -4.96
CA GLY A 62 6.20 2.71 -5.33
C GLY A 62 6.97 1.39 -5.29
N ALA A 63 6.64 0.50 -4.35
CA ALA A 63 7.22 -0.84 -4.23
C ALA A 63 7.10 -1.65 -5.52
N PHE A 64 5.98 -1.50 -6.22
CA PHE A 64 5.69 -2.21 -7.46
C PHE A 64 6.15 -1.43 -8.71
N ALA A 65 5.90 -0.11 -8.73
CA ALA A 65 6.22 0.72 -9.90
C ALA A 65 7.72 0.94 -10.09
N LEU A 66 8.48 1.11 -9.00
CA LEU A 66 9.90 1.47 -9.08
C LEU A 66 10.76 0.36 -9.72
N PRO A 67 10.65 -0.94 -9.35
CA PRO A 67 11.38 -1.99 -10.03
C PRO A 67 11.12 -2.03 -11.54
N LEU A 68 9.87 -1.85 -11.97
CA LEU A 68 9.51 -1.81 -13.39
C LEU A 68 10.19 -0.65 -14.11
N ILE A 69 10.10 0.56 -13.56
CA ILE A 69 10.72 1.77 -14.14
C ILE A 69 12.25 1.62 -14.22
N VAL A 70 12.88 1.17 -13.14
CA VAL A 70 14.34 1.05 -13.05
C VAL A 70 14.86 -0.01 -14.04
N SER A 71 14.12 -1.11 -14.26
CA SER A 71 14.47 -2.11 -15.28
C SER A 71 14.35 -1.59 -16.71
N VAL A 72 13.34 -0.78 -17.01
CA VAL A 72 13.18 -0.13 -18.32
C VAL A 72 14.34 0.82 -18.61
N LEU A 73 14.91 1.42 -17.57
CA LEU A 73 16.10 2.28 -17.67
C LEU A 73 17.42 1.48 -17.76
N GLY A 74 17.37 0.15 -17.78
CA GLY A 74 18.55 -0.73 -17.86
C GLY A 74 19.39 -0.75 -16.59
N VAL A 75 18.81 -0.35 -15.45
CA VAL A 75 19.48 -0.33 -14.14
C VAL A 75 18.95 -1.51 -13.32
N GLY A 76 19.85 -2.26 -12.67
CA GLY A 76 19.48 -3.39 -11.81
C GLY A 76 19.36 -4.75 -12.53
N GLY A 77 18.92 -5.76 -11.78
CA GLY A 77 18.69 -7.12 -12.29
C GLY A 77 17.31 -7.30 -12.95
N PRO A 78 17.05 -8.47 -13.57
CA PRO A 78 15.74 -8.77 -14.15
C PRO A 78 14.64 -8.70 -13.09
N VAL A 79 13.53 -8.05 -13.43
CA VAL A 79 12.33 -7.97 -12.58
C VAL A 79 11.63 -9.33 -12.60
N ALA A 80 11.28 -9.85 -11.43
CA ALA A 80 10.43 -11.03 -11.31
C ALA A 80 9.08 -10.73 -11.97
N ASP A 81 8.58 -11.68 -12.75
CA ASP A 81 7.40 -11.62 -13.63
C ASP A 81 6.55 -10.32 -13.54
N PRO A 82 6.63 -9.41 -14.54
CA PRO A 82 5.94 -8.12 -14.49
C PRO A 82 4.41 -8.24 -14.47
N VAL A 83 3.85 -9.44 -14.70
CA VAL A 83 2.41 -9.72 -14.66
C VAL A 83 1.99 -10.63 -13.50
N ASP A 84 2.79 -10.68 -12.42
CA ASP A 84 2.39 -11.34 -11.18
C ASP A 84 1.02 -10.82 -10.66
N PRO A 85 -0.01 -11.69 -10.60
CA PRO A 85 -1.35 -11.29 -10.17
C PRO A 85 -1.38 -10.70 -8.76
N TRP A 86 -0.54 -11.18 -7.85
CA TRP A 86 -0.50 -10.70 -6.46
C TRP A 86 0.16 -9.34 -6.35
N GLY A 87 1.27 -9.12 -7.04
CA GLY A 87 1.90 -7.80 -7.17
C GLY A 87 0.98 -6.75 -7.78
N ILE A 88 0.25 -7.09 -8.85
CA ILE A 88 -0.77 -6.21 -9.43
C ILE A 88 -1.90 -5.94 -8.42
N GLY A 89 -2.36 -6.98 -7.73
CA GLY A 89 -3.39 -6.86 -6.69
C GLY A 89 -2.97 -5.91 -5.56
N ALA A 90 -1.76 -6.08 -5.02
CA ALA A 90 -1.19 -5.22 -3.99
C ALA A 90 -1.12 -3.76 -4.46
N PHE A 91 -0.58 -3.54 -5.67
CA PHE A 91 -0.51 -2.20 -6.30
C PHE A 91 -1.89 -1.54 -6.41
N LEU A 92 -2.91 -2.27 -6.87
CA LEU A 92 -4.26 -1.72 -7.03
C LEU A 92 -4.90 -1.37 -5.69
N VAL A 93 -4.73 -2.22 -4.68
CA VAL A 93 -5.27 -1.97 -3.33
C VAL A 93 -4.57 -0.78 -2.66
N ASP A 94 -3.26 -0.64 -2.88
CA ASP A 94 -2.49 0.50 -2.38
C ASP A 94 -2.93 1.80 -3.05
N ALA A 95 -3.08 1.82 -4.38
CA ALA A 95 -3.59 2.97 -5.13
C ALA A 95 -5.03 3.34 -4.71
N LEU A 96 -5.88 2.34 -4.46
CA LEU A 96 -7.23 2.55 -3.93
C LEU A 96 -7.17 3.18 -2.52
N THR A 97 -6.29 2.69 -1.66
CA THR A 97 -6.08 3.22 -0.30
C THR A 97 -5.70 4.69 -0.33
N VAL A 98 -4.80 5.09 -1.23
CA VAL A 98 -4.43 6.51 -1.45
C VAL A 98 -5.65 7.34 -1.87
N ARG A 99 -6.37 6.93 -2.91
CA ARG A 99 -7.53 7.67 -3.44
C ARG A 99 -8.60 7.86 -2.38
N LEU A 100 -8.87 6.79 -1.64
CA LEU A 100 -9.87 6.77 -0.60
C LEU A 100 -9.49 7.67 0.58
N ALA A 101 -8.23 7.63 1.03
CA ALA A 101 -7.72 8.51 2.07
C ALA A 101 -7.86 10.00 1.68
N VAL A 102 -7.40 10.35 0.48
CA VAL A 102 -7.50 11.73 -0.05
C VAL A 102 -8.96 12.16 -0.17
N PHE A 103 -9.84 11.28 -0.68
CA PHE A 103 -11.27 11.58 -0.78
C PHE A 103 -11.88 11.84 0.60
N THR A 104 -11.59 11.01 1.60
CA THR A 104 -12.11 11.18 2.96
C THR A 104 -11.61 12.49 3.59
N LEU A 105 -10.33 12.83 3.42
CA LEU A 105 -9.77 14.11 3.90
C LEU A 105 -10.46 15.32 3.25
N ARG A 106 -10.55 15.35 1.92
CA ARG A 106 -11.23 16.43 1.17
C ARG A 106 -12.72 16.54 1.49
N ARG A 107 -13.37 15.43 1.86
CA ARG A 107 -14.76 15.45 2.31
C ARG A 107 -14.88 16.07 3.70
N ALA A 108 -14.01 15.68 4.63
CA ALA A 108 -14.01 16.21 5.99
C ALA A 108 -13.74 17.72 6.04
N GLU A 109 -12.82 18.21 5.20
CA GLU A 109 -12.53 19.65 5.06
C GLU A 109 -13.73 20.47 4.61
N ARG A 110 -14.51 19.96 3.65
CA ARG A 110 -15.71 20.62 3.12
C ARG A 110 -16.87 20.69 4.12
N SER A 111 -16.89 19.81 5.12
CA SER A 111 -17.96 19.73 6.11
C SER A 111 -17.69 20.55 7.38
N ARG A 112 -16.52 21.20 7.50
CA ARG A 112 -16.24 22.09 8.64
C ARG A 112 -16.99 23.42 8.48
N PRO A 113 -17.87 23.80 9.42
CA PRO A 113 -18.47 25.14 9.42
C PRO A 113 -17.35 26.18 9.60
N ARG A 114 -17.42 27.25 8.80
CA ARG A 114 -16.50 28.38 8.87
C ARG A 114 -16.78 29.21 10.12
#